data_AF-A0A357CZN1-F1
#
_entry.id   AF-A0A357CZN1-F1
#
_cell.length_a   1.000
_cell.length_b   1.000
_cell.length_c   1.000
_cell.angle_alpha   90.00
_cell.angle_beta   90.00
_cell.angle_gamma   90.00
#
_symmetry.space_group_name_H-M   'P 1'
#
loop_
_entity.id
_entity.type
_entity.pdbx_description
1 polymer ?
#
loop_
_entity_poly.entity_id
_entity_poly.type
_entity_poly.pdbx_seq_one_letter_code
_entity_poly.pdbx_strand_id
1 'polypeptide(L)'
;MYGLGLIGQQDSTGYNVYHFDFRGSTVALTNSSGVVTDRFTYGAYGELLTRTGSNDTPFLYNGRDGILTDANGLYYMRARYYSPELKRFLNADSKKGSIDKIQTLNLYSFVVGNPISLIDPAGMSAEFTLASQLSTYNIYLSD
;
A
#
# COMPACT_ATOMS: atom_id res chain seq x y z
N MET A 1 -17.91 -5.42 0.36
CA MET A 1 -17.21 -6.42 1.20
C MET A 1 -15.75 -6.00 1.30
N TYR A 2 -15.24 -5.70 2.49
CA TYR A 2 -13.82 -5.44 2.73
C TYR A 2 -13.22 -6.75 3.25
N GLY A 3 -12.51 -7.48 2.39
CA GLY A 3 -11.94 -8.80 2.72
C GLY A 3 -10.76 -8.70 3.68
N LEU A 4 -10.57 -9.76 4.48
CA LEU A 4 -9.65 -9.95 5.60
C LEU A 4 -8.14 -9.97 5.22
N GLY A 5 -7.71 -8.98 4.43
CA GLY A 5 -6.39 -8.94 3.81
C GLY A 5 -6.38 -9.61 2.43
N LEU A 6 -5.77 -8.94 1.46
CA LEU A 6 -5.61 -9.46 0.11
C LEU A 6 -4.61 -10.62 0.13
N ILE A 7 -5.06 -11.86 0.02
CA ILE A 7 -4.17 -13.05 0.03
C ILE A 7 -3.95 -13.65 -1.37
N GLY A 8 -4.88 -13.39 -2.30
CA GLY A 8 -4.78 -13.85 -3.67
C GLY A 8 -5.78 -13.14 -4.58
N GLN A 9 -5.55 -13.23 -5.88
CA GLN A 9 -6.50 -12.84 -6.92
C GLN A 9 -6.84 -14.05 -7.78
N GLN A 10 -8.08 -14.11 -8.24
CA GLN A 10 -8.52 -15.08 -9.22
C GLN A 10 -9.05 -14.34 -10.44
N ASP A 11 -8.52 -14.68 -11.60
CA ASP A 11 -8.99 -14.19 -12.89
C ASP A 11 -9.32 -15.38 -13.82
N SER A 12 -9.59 -15.10 -15.10
CA SER A 12 -9.87 -16.14 -16.10
C SER A 12 -8.66 -17.02 -16.44
N THR A 13 -7.45 -16.60 -16.06
CA THR A 13 -6.17 -17.30 -16.33
C THR A 13 -5.74 -18.18 -15.17
N GLY A 14 -6.23 -17.91 -13.95
CA GLY A 14 -6.02 -18.78 -12.80
C GLY A 14 -6.06 -18.05 -11.46
N TYR A 15 -5.50 -18.71 -10.44
CA TYR A 15 -5.34 -18.16 -9.10
C TYR A 15 -3.89 -17.75 -8.87
N ASN A 16 -3.69 -16.51 -8.43
CA ASN A 16 -2.41 -15.94 -8.08
C ASN A 16 -2.41 -15.55 -6.59
N VAL A 17 -1.35 -15.87 -5.87
CA VAL A 17 -1.14 -15.55 -4.45
C VAL A 17 -0.23 -14.34 -4.34
N TYR A 18 -0.58 -13.40 -3.47
CA TYR A 18 0.22 -12.22 -3.18
C TYR A 18 1.26 -12.48 -2.09
N HIS A 19 2.47 -11.99 -2.31
CA HIS A 19 3.54 -11.96 -1.30
C HIS A 19 3.87 -10.50 -1.00
N PHE A 20 3.91 -10.12 0.28
CA PHE A 20 4.11 -8.73 0.69
C PHE A 20 5.43 -8.51 1.42
N ASP A 21 5.98 -7.30 1.30
CA ASP A 21 7.01 -6.83 2.22
C ASP A 21 6.43 -6.44 3.59
N PHE A 22 7.30 -5.99 4.49
CA PHE A 22 6.90 -5.57 5.83
C PHE A 22 5.93 -4.38 5.82
N ARG A 23 5.97 -3.52 4.79
CA ARG A 23 5.07 -2.36 4.60
C ARG A 23 3.71 -2.75 4.01
N GLY A 24 3.54 -4.01 3.60
CA GLY A 24 2.34 -4.47 2.92
C GLY A 24 2.35 -4.24 1.40
N SER A 25 3.51 -3.93 0.80
CA SER A 25 3.66 -3.79 -0.65
C SER A 25 3.89 -5.14 -1.31
N THR A 26 3.22 -5.41 -2.44
CA THR A 26 3.34 -6.68 -3.16
C THR A 26 4.73 -6.84 -3.76
N VAL A 27 5.52 -7.81 -3.30
CA VAL A 27 6.87 -8.07 -3.83
C VAL A 27 6.92 -9.24 -4.81
N ALA A 28 5.94 -10.13 -4.78
CA ALA A 28 5.84 -11.23 -5.75
C ALA A 28 4.40 -11.72 -5.91
N LEU A 29 4.14 -12.36 -7.06
CA LEU A 29 2.97 -13.19 -7.30
C LEU A 29 3.42 -14.64 -7.56
N THR A 30 2.66 -15.60 -7.05
CA THR A 30 2.84 -17.02 -7.40
C THR A 30 1.55 -17.63 -7.91
N ASN A 31 1.61 -18.47 -8.93
CA ASN A 31 0.44 -19.19 -9.42
C ASN A 31 0.03 -20.34 -8.48
N SER A 32 -1.04 -21.06 -8.82
CA SER A 32 -1.55 -22.22 -8.07
C SER A 32 -0.54 -23.38 -7.91
N SER A 33 0.51 -23.43 -8.73
CA SER A 33 1.60 -24.41 -8.64
C SER A 33 2.77 -23.92 -7.79
N GLY A 34 2.67 -22.74 -7.16
CA GLY A 34 3.73 -22.13 -6.35
C GLY A 34 4.88 -21.52 -7.17
N VAL A 35 4.74 -21.40 -8.48
CA VAL A 35 5.76 -20.80 -9.35
C VAL A 35 5.62 -19.28 -9.31
N VAL A 36 6.74 -18.57 -9.09
CA VAL A 36 6.76 -17.10 -9.11
C VAL A 36 6.54 -16.59 -10.53
N THR A 37 5.47 -15.82 -10.74
CA THR A 37 5.09 -15.26 -12.04
C THR A 37 5.54 -13.81 -12.19
N ASP A 38 5.43 -13.02 -11.13
CA ASP A 38 5.80 -11.61 -11.10
C ASP A 38 6.66 -11.30 -9.87
N ARG A 39 7.54 -10.29 -10.00
CA ARG A 39 8.29 -9.68 -8.90
C ARG A 39 8.30 -8.18 -9.05
N PHE A 40 8.27 -7.49 -7.92
CA PHE A 40 8.23 -6.02 -7.87
C PHE A 40 9.26 -5.51 -6.87
N THR A 41 9.90 -4.38 -7.19
CA THR A 41 10.73 -3.64 -6.24
C THR A 41 10.30 -2.18 -6.20
N TYR A 42 10.38 -1.57 -5.02
CA TYR A 42 9.91 -0.21 -4.79
C TYR A 42 10.99 0.66 -4.16
N GLY A 43 10.97 1.94 -4.51
CA GLY A 43 11.68 2.99 -3.79
C GLY A 43 11.08 3.22 -2.40
N ALA A 44 11.74 4.10 -1.64
CA ALA A 44 11.29 4.43 -0.29
C ALA A 44 9.89 5.06 -0.31
N TYR A 45 9.57 5.87 -1.32
CA TYR A 45 8.29 6.57 -1.44
C TYR A 45 7.28 5.81 -2.31
N GLY A 46 7.54 4.54 -2.59
CA GLY A 46 6.68 3.68 -3.37
C GLY A 46 6.88 3.78 -4.87
N GLU A 47 7.93 4.45 -5.37
CA GLU A 47 8.25 4.40 -6.81
C GLU A 47 8.46 2.94 -7.26
N LEU A 48 7.73 2.45 -8.26
CA LEU A 48 7.97 1.11 -8.80
C LEU A 48 9.28 1.10 -9.61
N LEU A 49 10.33 0.47 -9.08
CA LEU A 49 11.67 0.49 -9.67
C LEU A 49 11.86 -0.62 -10.71
N THR A 50 11.41 -1.83 -10.39
CA THR A 50 11.48 -2.97 -11.30
C THR A 50 10.21 -3.79 -11.21
N ARG A 51 9.78 -4.32 -12.35
CA ARG A 51 8.70 -5.31 -12.45
C ARG A 51 9.12 -6.42 -13.41
N THR A 52 8.92 -7.66 -13.01
CA THR A 52 8.93 -8.83 -13.92
C THR A 52 7.54 -9.43 -14.00
N GLY A 53 7.25 -10.13 -15.08
CA GLY A 53 5.92 -10.70 -15.33
C GLY A 53 4.91 -9.67 -15.85
N SER A 54 3.73 -10.16 -16.21
CA SER A 54 2.69 -9.38 -16.89
C SER A 54 1.29 -9.63 -16.34
N ASN A 55 1.16 -10.22 -15.14
CA ASN A 55 -0.15 -10.45 -14.53
C ASN A 55 -0.82 -9.11 -14.23
N ASP A 56 -2.06 -8.91 -14.66
CA ASP A 56 -2.76 -7.69 -14.29
C ASP A 56 -3.04 -7.68 -12.79
N THR A 57 -2.59 -6.65 -12.09
CA THR A 57 -2.87 -6.48 -10.66
C THR A 57 -2.81 -4.99 -10.29
N PRO A 58 -3.88 -4.44 -9.68
CA PRO A 58 -3.87 -3.08 -9.19
C PRO A 58 -3.23 -2.97 -7.79
N PHE A 59 -3.00 -4.08 -7.10
CA PHE A 59 -2.53 -4.07 -5.71
C PHE A 59 -1.01 -4.18 -5.64
N LEU A 60 -0.34 -3.03 -5.80
CA LEU A 60 1.11 -2.92 -5.81
C LEU A 60 1.64 -2.38 -4.46
N TYR A 61 2.02 -1.10 -4.42
CA TYR A 61 2.53 -0.46 -3.21
C TYR A 61 1.45 -0.38 -2.14
N ASN A 62 1.75 -0.87 -0.94
CA ASN A 62 0.81 -1.09 0.17
C ASN A 62 -0.49 -1.84 -0.26
N GLY A 63 -0.39 -2.70 -1.28
CA GLY A 63 -1.53 -3.44 -1.84
C GLY A 63 -2.25 -4.33 -0.82
N ARG A 64 -1.54 -4.82 0.20
CA ARG A 64 -2.14 -5.61 1.31
C ARG A 64 -3.27 -4.86 2.00
N ASP A 65 -3.14 -3.55 2.12
CA ASP A 65 -4.11 -2.67 2.78
C ASP A 65 -5.23 -2.19 1.84
N GLY A 66 -5.25 -2.70 0.60
CA GLY A 66 -6.25 -2.37 -0.41
C GLY A 66 -5.97 -1.08 -1.17
N ILE A 67 -4.71 -0.60 -1.17
CA ILE A 67 -4.30 0.53 -1.99
C ILE A 67 -4.22 0.09 -3.45
N LEU A 68 -4.91 0.83 -4.32
CA LEU A 68 -4.99 0.55 -5.75
C LEU A 68 -4.02 1.45 -6.52
N THR A 69 -3.31 0.87 -7.48
CA THR A 69 -2.51 1.60 -8.48
C THR A 69 -3.30 1.74 -9.76
N ASP A 70 -3.54 2.99 -10.17
CA ASP A 70 -4.16 3.30 -11.45
C ASP A 70 -3.16 3.20 -12.60
N ALA A 71 -3.68 3.04 -13.82
CA ALA A 71 -2.89 3.02 -15.05
C ALA A 71 -2.07 4.31 -15.29
N ASN A 72 -2.44 5.42 -14.65
CA ASN A 72 -1.71 6.69 -14.68
C ASN A 72 -0.55 6.76 -13.67
N GLY A 73 -0.31 5.69 -12.90
CA GLY A 73 0.76 5.61 -11.90
C GLY A 73 0.43 6.24 -10.54
N LEU A 74 -0.79 6.72 -10.34
CA LEU A 74 -1.24 7.24 -9.05
C LEU A 74 -1.77 6.13 -8.14
N TYR A 75 -1.58 6.33 -6.84
CA TYR A 75 -2.08 5.40 -5.81
C TYR A 75 -3.34 5.96 -5.19
N TYR A 76 -4.44 5.23 -5.35
CA TYR A 76 -5.70 5.53 -4.69
C TYR A 76 -5.67 4.99 -3.25
N MET A 77 -5.40 5.89 -2.30
CA MET A 77 -5.41 5.62 -0.86
C MET A 77 -6.74 6.04 -0.24
N ARG A 78 -7.86 5.63 -0.88
CA ARG A 78 -9.26 5.82 -0.44
C ARG A 78 -9.70 7.29 -0.38
N ALA A 79 -9.19 8.05 0.57
CA ALA A 79 -9.51 9.45 0.73
C ALA A 79 -8.72 10.36 -0.22
N ARG A 80 -7.52 9.93 -0.63
CA ARG A 80 -6.60 10.76 -1.42
C ARG A 80 -5.89 9.97 -2.51
N TYR A 81 -5.55 10.67 -3.60
CA TYR A 81 -4.62 10.19 -4.60
C TYR A 81 -3.20 10.61 -4.21
N TYR A 82 -2.30 9.65 -4.19
CA TYR A 82 -0.88 9.82 -3.93
C TYR A 82 -0.08 9.68 -5.23
N SER A 83 0.87 10.59 -5.45
CA SER A 83 1.84 10.49 -6.53
C SER A 83 3.19 10.04 -5.96
N PRO A 84 3.67 8.82 -6.30
CA PRO A 84 5.00 8.38 -5.90
C PRO A 84 6.11 9.19 -6.59
N GLU A 85 5.87 9.71 -7.80
CA GLU A 85 6.79 10.59 -8.52
C GLU A 85 7.02 11.92 -7.79
N LEU A 86 5.93 12.56 -7.35
CA LEU A 86 6.00 13.82 -6.59
C LEU A 86 6.20 13.63 -5.08
N LYS A 87 6.17 12.38 -4.61
CA LYS A 87 6.33 11.96 -3.22
C LYS A 87 5.33 12.61 -2.26
N ARG A 88 4.11 12.85 -2.74
CA ARG A 88 3.06 13.59 -2.02
C ARG A 88 1.65 13.24 -2.48
N PHE A 89 0.66 13.59 -1.67
CA PHE A 89 -0.74 13.57 -2.08
C PHE A 89 -1.03 14.71 -3.08
N LEU A 90 -1.96 14.47 -4.00
CA LEU A 90 -2.43 15.48 -4.96
C LEU A 90 -3.51 16.40 -4.36
N ASN A 91 -4.25 15.91 -3.36
CA ASN A 91 -5.27 16.66 -2.66
C ASN A 91 -4.81 16.96 -1.23
N ALA A 92 -5.15 18.15 -0.74
CA ALA A 92 -4.90 18.53 0.65
C ALA A 92 -5.68 17.60 1.60
N ASP A 93 -5.07 17.26 2.73
CA ASP A 93 -5.76 16.61 3.84
C ASP A 93 -6.95 17.46 4.31
N SER A 94 -8.09 16.81 4.54
CA SER A 94 -9.25 17.47 5.15
C SER A 94 -9.05 17.72 6.65
N LYS A 95 -8.14 16.98 7.30
CA LYS A 95 -7.72 17.24 8.67
C LYS A 95 -6.70 18.37 8.70
N LYS A 96 -6.98 19.41 9.49
CA LYS A 96 -6.01 20.46 9.80
C LYS A 96 -4.88 19.89 10.65
N GLY A 97 -3.65 20.21 10.28
CA GLY A 97 -2.48 19.91 11.11
C GLY A 97 -2.54 20.59 12.48
N SER A 98 -1.81 20.04 13.44
CA SER A 98 -1.64 20.68 14.76
C SER A 98 -0.35 21.50 14.79
N ILE A 99 -0.40 22.66 15.45
CA ILE A 99 0.78 23.48 15.74
C ILE A 99 1.82 22.74 16.60
N ASP A 100 1.37 21.81 17.44
CA ASP A 100 2.25 20.98 18.29
C ASP A 100 3.04 19.95 17.47
N LYS A 101 2.59 19.69 16.24
CA LYS A 101 3.22 18.75 15.30
C LYS A 101 3.41 19.44 13.96
N ILE A 102 4.42 20.30 13.87
CA ILE A 102 4.71 21.17 12.72
C ILE A 102 4.69 20.40 11.38
N GLN A 103 5.16 19.16 11.34
CA GLN A 103 5.17 18.35 10.11
C GLN A 103 3.76 18.01 9.59
N THR A 104 2.74 17.97 10.46
CA THR A 104 1.33 17.76 10.09
C THR A 104 0.68 18.99 9.45
N LEU A 105 1.32 20.17 9.52
CA LEU A 105 0.85 21.38 8.84
C LEU A 105 0.99 21.27 7.31
N ASN A 106 1.86 20.38 6.81
CA ASN A 106 1.90 20.07 5.39
C ASN A 106 0.78 19.08 5.02
N LEU A 107 -0.35 19.64 4.59
CA LEU A 107 -1.56 18.89 4.20
C LEU A 107 -1.37 17.97 2.99
N TYR A 108 -0.25 18.08 2.27
CA TYR A 108 0.08 17.21 1.12
C TYR A 108 1.12 16.14 1.48
N SER A 109 1.69 16.17 2.68
CA SER A 109 2.77 15.25 3.06
C SER A 109 2.28 13.80 3.12
N PHE A 110 3.09 12.89 2.57
CA PHE A 110 2.91 11.47 2.78
C PHE A 110 3.72 11.04 4.00
N VAL A 111 3.07 10.33 4.93
CA VAL A 111 3.68 9.68 6.10
C VAL A 111 4.68 10.52 6.89
N VAL A 112 4.44 11.83 6.97
CA VAL A 112 5.28 12.79 7.70
C VAL A 112 6.77 12.74 7.27
N GLY A 113 7.04 12.29 6.04
CA GLY A 113 8.38 12.16 5.49
C GLY A 113 9.15 10.89 5.87
N ASN A 114 8.53 9.92 6.57
CA ASN A 114 9.17 8.63 6.91
C ASN A 114 8.42 7.42 6.32
N PRO A 115 8.53 7.16 5.01
CA PRO A 115 7.84 6.06 4.34
C PRO A 115 8.49 4.68 4.52
N ILE A 116 9.59 4.62 5.28
CA ILE A 116 10.23 3.36 5.65
C ILE A 116 9.52 2.77 6.88
N SER A 117 9.24 3.60 7.89
CA SER A 117 8.66 3.13 9.17
C SER A 117 7.15 3.31 9.28
N LEU A 118 6.57 4.15 8.41
CA LEU A 118 5.18 4.55 8.47
C LEU A 118 4.48 4.27 7.14
N ILE A 119 3.19 3.94 7.25
CA ILE A 119 2.25 3.79 6.14
C ILE A 119 1.03 4.69 6.40
N ASP A 120 0.27 5.08 5.38
CA ASP A 120 -1.01 5.78 5.55
C ASP A 120 -2.11 5.05 4.77
N PRO A 121 -2.62 3.90 5.28
CA PRO A 121 -3.58 3.06 4.58
C PRO A 121 -4.94 3.75 4.32
N ALA A 122 -5.33 4.66 5.21
CA ALA A 122 -6.59 5.40 5.10
C ALA A 122 -6.46 6.68 4.27
N GLY A 123 -5.24 7.12 3.96
CA GLY A 123 -4.97 8.42 3.37
C GLY A 123 -5.42 9.56 4.29
N MET A 124 -5.26 9.42 5.61
CA MET A 124 -5.68 10.42 6.62
C MET A 124 -4.67 10.61 7.75
N SER A 125 -3.80 9.63 8.01
CA SER A 125 -2.79 9.73 9.07
C SER A 125 -1.73 8.66 8.92
N ALA A 126 -0.48 9.05 9.20
CA ALA A 126 0.63 8.11 9.27
C ALA A 126 0.47 7.16 10.46
N GLU A 127 0.59 5.87 10.20
CA GLU A 127 0.53 4.78 11.17
C GLU A 127 1.83 3.99 11.12
N PHE A 128 2.27 3.49 12.28
CA PHE A 128 3.43 2.60 12.33
C PHE A 128 3.10 1.29 11.63
N THR A 129 4.02 0.84 10.76
CA THR A 129 3.87 -0.42 10.02
C THR A 129 3.63 -1.62 10.93
N LEU A 130 4.33 -1.69 12.08
CA LEU A 130 4.14 -2.76 13.06
C LEU A 130 2.80 -2.67 13.80
N ALA A 131 2.27 -1.46 14.02
CA ALA A 131 0.99 -1.26 14.68
C ALA A 131 -0.18 -1.68 13.79
N SER A 132 -0.08 -1.43 12.48
CA SER A 132 -1.01 -1.97 11.48
C SER A 132 -1.04 -3.51 11.53
N GLN A 133 0.13 -4.17 11.51
CA GLN A 133 0.19 -5.62 11.54
C GLN A 133 -0.33 -6.25 12.83
N LEU A 134 -0.09 -5.63 13.99
CA LEU A 134 -0.62 -6.09 15.29
C LEU A 134 -2.13 -5.88 15.42
N SER A 135 -2.67 -4.78 14.87
CA SER A 135 -4.12 -4.57 14.78
C SER A 135 -4.79 -5.67 13.95
N THR A 136 -4.18 -6.02 12.82
CA THR A 136 -4.60 -7.17 12.01
C THR A 136 -4.49 -8.48 12.80
N TYR A 137 -3.39 -8.71 13.53
CA TYR A 137 -3.15 -9.94 14.31
C TYR A 137 -4.16 -10.16 15.46
N ASN A 138 -4.49 -9.11 16.23
CA ASN A 138 -5.39 -9.22 17.39
C ASN A 138 -6.84 -9.56 16.99
N ILE A 139 -7.24 -9.28 15.75
CA ILE A 139 -8.54 -9.70 15.21
C ILE A 139 -8.58 -11.22 14.98
N TYR A 140 -7.44 -11.89 14.76
CA TYR A 140 -7.36 -13.34 14.55
C TYR A 140 -7.27 -14.17 15.84
N LEU A 141 -7.11 -13.54 17.01
CA LEU A 141 -7.02 -14.23 18.31
C LEU A 141 -8.28 -14.05 19.18
N SER A 142 -9.30 -13.37 18.67
CA SER A 142 -10.55 -13.10 19.39
C SER A 142 -11.69 -14.06 19.07
N ASP A 143 -11.42 -15.20 18.42
CA ASP A 143 -12.38 -16.30 18.20
C ASP A 143 -12.06 -17.50 19.10
#